data_AF-A0A8B6EST9-F1
#
_entry.id   AF-A0A8B6EST9-F1
#
_cell.length_a   1.000
_cell.length_b   1.000
_cell.length_c   1.000
_cell.angle_alpha   90.00
_cell.angle_beta   90.00
_cell.angle_gamma   90.00
#
_symmetry.space_group_name_H-M   'P 1'
#
loop_
_entity.id
_entity.type
_entity.pdbx_description
1 polymer ?
#
loop_
_entity_poly.entity_id
_entity_poly.type
_entity_poly.pdbx_seq_one_letter_code
_entity_poly.pdbx_strand_id
1 'polypeptide(L)'
;MFVTSEMKQDLKWWSENIYTQKRKFNRGNPQVIIQTDASKLGWGAVLNEQKIGSRWSNDEKDNHINCLELLAVYYALKSFKDDLNTVENVKILTDNTTAVSYINSMGGIKSIECNRIARKIWIWCIEHQIWLTATHIPGKLNTKADYQSRNFNDQIEWQLNKNNFEKVCLLWNKPEIDLFASHLNTQLPIFCSWKADPESSFVDAFTLDWGNFSYSYMFPPFSMIGRCVKKIIKDKADVLFVGPLWPTQPWFVQVMKLLINNPYVIKANKKLLTLPYKDIVHPLEKTLNLMVCRLSGTDYKTEEFQRKLPLLSWHHGDQELKNNIKHISRNGLFSVLNGKRINFTRL
;
A
#
# COMPACT_ATOMS: atom_id res chain seq x y z
N MET A 1 -13.03 -39.36 19.83
CA MET A 1 -13.00 -38.57 18.58
C MET A 1 -13.07 -37.10 18.98
N PHE A 2 -12.02 -36.33 18.74
CA PHE A 2 -12.02 -34.90 19.08
C PHE A 2 -12.53 -34.11 17.88
N VAL A 3 -13.59 -33.31 18.06
CA VAL A 3 -14.11 -32.42 17.02
C VAL A 3 -13.39 -31.09 17.13
N THR A 4 -12.54 -30.76 16.15
CA THR A 4 -11.80 -29.50 16.14
C THR A 4 -12.73 -28.30 15.88
N SER A 5 -12.25 -27.09 16.16
CA SER A 5 -12.98 -25.85 15.85
C SER A 5 -13.28 -25.73 14.34
N GLU A 6 -12.34 -26.12 13.50
CA GLU A 6 -12.47 -26.12 12.04
C GLU A 6 -13.57 -27.08 11.56
N MET A 7 -13.62 -28.29 12.13
CA MET A 7 -14.69 -29.25 11.85
C MET A 7 -16.07 -28.71 12.25
N LYS A 8 -16.15 -28.01 13.40
CA LYS A 8 -17.41 -27.36 13.82
C LYS A 8 -17.84 -26.27 12.83
N GLN A 9 -16.90 -25.50 12.31
CA GLN A 9 -17.19 -24.48 11.28
C GLN A 9 -17.70 -25.12 9.98
N ASP A 10 -17.10 -26.23 9.54
CA ASP A 10 -17.55 -26.95 8.35
C ASP A 10 -18.95 -27.52 8.52
N LEU A 11 -19.21 -28.18 9.64
CA LEU A 11 -20.54 -28.73 9.95
C LEU A 11 -21.59 -27.62 10.03
N LYS A 12 -21.24 -26.48 10.65
CA LYS A 12 -22.12 -25.32 10.70
C LYS A 12 -22.41 -24.79 9.29
N TRP A 13 -21.39 -24.59 8.47
CA TRP A 13 -21.55 -24.13 7.09
C TRP A 13 -22.48 -25.07 6.32
N TRP A 14 -22.27 -26.39 6.38
CA TRP A 14 -23.14 -27.36 5.73
C TRP A 14 -24.57 -27.28 6.24
N SER A 15 -24.78 -27.20 7.56
CA SER A 15 -26.13 -27.10 8.13
C SER A 15 -26.91 -25.85 7.65
N GLU A 16 -26.20 -24.74 7.43
CA GLU A 16 -26.78 -23.47 6.97
C GLU A 16 -26.99 -23.42 5.45
N ASN A 17 -26.25 -24.23 4.69
CA ASN A 17 -26.15 -24.10 3.24
C ASN A 17 -26.70 -25.30 2.44
N ILE A 18 -26.92 -26.46 3.06
CA ILE A 18 -27.27 -27.69 2.33
C ILE A 18 -28.55 -27.58 1.51
N TYR A 19 -29.52 -26.78 1.95
CA TYR A 19 -30.81 -26.60 1.28
C TYR A 19 -30.79 -25.54 0.18
N THR A 20 -29.82 -24.61 0.21
CA THR A 20 -29.77 -23.44 -0.69
C THR A 20 -28.67 -23.59 -1.75
N GLN A 21 -27.59 -24.31 -1.47
CA GLN A 21 -26.47 -24.48 -2.38
C GLN A 21 -26.82 -25.40 -3.54
N LYS A 22 -26.48 -24.95 -4.76
CA LYS A 22 -26.71 -25.70 -6.00
C LYS A 22 -25.39 -25.95 -6.71
N ARG A 23 -25.08 -27.22 -6.99
CA ARG A 23 -23.96 -27.58 -7.87
C ARG A 23 -24.42 -27.55 -9.32
N LYS A 24 -24.06 -26.51 -10.07
CA LYS A 24 -24.30 -26.47 -11.53
C LYS A 24 -23.49 -27.61 -12.19
N PHE A 25 -24.18 -28.52 -12.89
CA PHE A 25 -23.58 -29.66 -13.60
C PHE A 25 -22.85 -29.24 -14.87
N ASN A 26 -23.43 -28.33 -15.65
CA ASN A 26 -22.77 -27.68 -16.78
C ASN A 26 -22.48 -26.23 -16.42
N ARG A 27 -21.21 -25.85 -16.46
CA ARG A 27 -20.73 -24.52 -16.08
C ARG A 27 -20.28 -23.68 -17.27
N GLY A 28 -20.32 -24.22 -18.49
CA GLY A 28 -19.87 -23.53 -19.69
C GLY A 28 -18.35 -23.36 -19.77
N ASN A 29 -17.91 -22.55 -20.73
CA ASN A 29 -16.50 -22.22 -20.92
C ASN A 29 -16.02 -21.22 -19.86
N PRO A 30 -14.73 -21.24 -19.48
CA PRO A 30 -14.17 -20.21 -18.62
C PRO A 30 -14.36 -18.84 -19.28
N GLN A 31 -14.91 -17.89 -18.53
CA GLN A 31 -15.09 -16.52 -19.01
C GLN A 31 -13.78 -15.74 -18.89
N VAL A 32 -12.95 -16.10 -17.91
CA VAL A 32 -11.69 -15.46 -17.60
C VAL A 32 -10.59 -16.48 -17.37
N ILE A 33 -9.38 -16.15 -17.83
CA ILE A 33 -8.16 -16.92 -17.63
C ILE A 33 -7.15 -16.06 -16.88
N ILE A 34 -6.63 -16.58 -15.77
CA ILE A 34 -5.59 -15.93 -14.98
C ILE A 34 -4.36 -16.83 -15.00
N GLN A 35 -3.21 -16.28 -15.39
CA GLN A 35 -1.92 -16.95 -15.23
C GLN A 35 -1.33 -16.55 -13.88
N THR A 36 -0.81 -17.51 -13.13
CA THR A 36 -0.19 -17.27 -11.82
C THR A 36 1.16 -17.96 -11.73
N ASP A 37 2.07 -17.37 -10.98
CA ASP A 37 3.39 -17.94 -10.68
C ASP A 37 3.82 -17.51 -9.29
N ALA A 38 4.56 -18.39 -8.61
CA ALA A 38 5.24 -18.06 -7.38
C ALA A 38 6.74 -18.28 -7.48
N SER A 39 7.49 -17.41 -6.81
CA SER A 39 8.89 -17.63 -6.53
C SER A 39 9.13 -17.55 -5.02
N LYS A 40 10.37 -17.78 -4.60
CA LYS A 40 10.78 -17.49 -3.21
C LYS A 40 10.85 -16.00 -2.88
N LEU A 41 10.74 -15.12 -3.87
CA LEU A 41 10.79 -13.67 -3.69
C LEU A 41 9.41 -13.01 -3.63
N GLY A 42 8.44 -13.55 -4.34
CA GLY A 42 7.09 -12.99 -4.43
C GLY A 42 6.18 -13.81 -5.34
N TRP A 43 5.04 -13.22 -5.68
CA TRP A 43 4.05 -13.78 -6.60
C TRP A 43 3.81 -12.88 -7.79
N GLY A 44 3.33 -13.48 -8.86
CA GLY A 44 2.93 -12.80 -10.07
C GLY A 44 1.61 -13.34 -10.59
N ALA A 45 0.80 -12.45 -11.14
CA ALA A 45 -0.43 -12.82 -11.82
C ALA A 45 -0.70 -11.96 -13.04
N VAL A 46 -1.34 -12.55 -14.04
CA VAL A 46 -1.70 -11.90 -15.29
C VAL A 46 -3.13 -12.24 -15.66
N LEU A 47 -3.91 -11.18 -15.88
CA LEU A 47 -5.27 -11.25 -16.38
C LEU A 47 -5.37 -10.32 -17.59
N ASN A 48 -5.56 -10.89 -18.79
CA ASN A 48 -5.52 -10.15 -20.05
C ASN A 48 -4.20 -9.37 -20.19
N GLU A 49 -4.25 -8.04 -20.26
CA GLU A 49 -3.08 -7.16 -20.29
C GLU A 49 -2.65 -6.67 -18.90
N GLN A 50 -3.47 -6.88 -17.88
CA GLN A 50 -3.15 -6.50 -16.50
C GLN A 50 -2.10 -7.45 -15.92
N LYS A 51 -1.02 -6.87 -15.40
CA LYS A 51 0.11 -7.60 -14.80
C LYS A 51 0.36 -7.05 -13.41
N ILE A 52 0.19 -7.92 -12.44
CA ILE A 52 0.34 -7.60 -11.02
C ILE A 52 1.30 -8.58 -10.37
N GLY A 53 1.90 -8.14 -9.28
CA GLY A 53 2.84 -8.95 -8.52
C GLY A 53 3.42 -8.09 -7.41
N SER A 54 3.76 -8.75 -6.31
CA SER A 54 4.38 -8.14 -5.16
C SER A 54 5.25 -9.15 -4.46
N ARG A 55 6.09 -8.67 -3.54
CA ARG A 55 6.91 -9.54 -2.72
C ARG A 55 6.07 -10.27 -1.70
N TRP A 56 6.63 -11.38 -1.22
CA TRP A 56 6.15 -12.00 0.00
C TRP A 56 6.59 -11.20 1.23
N SER A 57 5.76 -11.22 2.26
CA SER A 57 6.20 -10.89 3.62
C SER A 57 7.24 -11.92 4.12
N ASN A 58 7.89 -11.60 5.23
CA ASN A 58 8.89 -12.50 5.81
C ASN A 58 8.29 -13.84 6.25
N ASP A 59 7.07 -13.84 6.76
CA ASP A 59 6.41 -15.09 7.20
C ASP A 59 5.95 -15.92 6.00
N GLU A 60 5.56 -15.25 4.91
CA GLU A 60 5.07 -15.94 3.71
C GLU A 60 6.18 -16.63 2.94
N LYS A 61 7.31 -15.94 2.71
CA LYS A 61 8.42 -16.45 1.88
C LYS A 61 9.00 -17.78 2.40
N ASP A 62 8.86 -18.03 3.69
CA ASP A 62 9.35 -19.22 4.38
C ASP A 62 8.46 -20.45 4.13
N ASN A 63 7.25 -20.26 3.58
CA ASN A 63 6.39 -21.37 3.18
C ASN A 63 7.02 -22.24 2.08
N HIS A 64 6.63 -23.51 2.05
CA HIS A 64 6.99 -24.43 0.97
C HIS A 64 6.52 -23.90 -0.39
N ILE A 65 7.26 -24.18 -1.48
CA ILE A 65 6.96 -23.63 -2.81
C ILE A 65 5.53 -23.95 -3.27
N ASN A 66 5.04 -25.18 -3.04
CA ASN A 66 3.65 -25.54 -3.36
C ASN A 66 2.61 -24.70 -2.61
N CYS A 67 2.91 -24.27 -1.37
CA CYS A 67 2.05 -23.36 -0.62
C CYS A 67 2.08 -21.97 -1.24
N LEU A 68 3.26 -21.49 -1.66
CA LEU A 68 3.42 -20.19 -2.33
C LEU A 68 2.68 -20.14 -3.67
N GLU A 69 2.67 -21.24 -4.43
CA GLU A 69 1.91 -21.35 -5.68
C GLU A 69 0.41 -21.21 -5.45
N LEU A 70 -0.13 -21.91 -4.43
CA LEU A 70 -1.53 -21.75 -4.03
C LEU A 70 -1.81 -20.34 -3.50
N LEU A 71 -0.87 -19.75 -2.75
CA LEU A 71 -1.01 -18.40 -2.23
C LEU A 71 -1.00 -17.35 -3.35
N ALA A 72 -0.21 -17.55 -4.40
CA ALA A 72 -0.21 -16.70 -5.59
C ALA A 72 -1.57 -16.71 -6.28
N VAL A 73 -2.23 -17.88 -6.36
CA VAL A 73 -3.62 -17.97 -6.85
C VAL A 73 -4.58 -17.20 -5.96
N TYR A 74 -4.48 -17.37 -4.64
CA TYR A 74 -5.31 -16.62 -3.71
C TYR A 74 -5.14 -15.10 -3.85
N TYR A 75 -3.90 -14.64 -4.01
CA TYR A 75 -3.59 -13.21 -4.14
C TYR A 75 -4.01 -12.64 -5.49
N ALA A 76 -3.89 -13.42 -6.56
CA ALA A 76 -4.44 -13.07 -7.86
C ALA A 76 -5.95 -12.85 -7.79
N LEU A 77 -6.68 -13.77 -7.16
CA LEU A 77 -8.14 -13.68 -7.01
C LEU A 77 -8.56 -12.44 -6.22
N LYS A 78 -7.92 -12.18 -5.06
CA LYS A 78 -8.22 -10.98 -4.27
C LYS A 78 -7.91 -9.69 -5.02
N SER A 79 -6.79 -9.66 -5.74
CA SER A 79 -6.35 -8.45 -6.44
C SER A 79 -7.23 -8.15 -7.66
N PHE A 80 -7.66 -9.16 -8.39
CA PHE A 80 -8.58 -9.00 -9.52
C PHE A 80 -10.06 -9.03 -9.12
N LYS A 81 -10.39 -8.87 -7.83
CA LYS A 81 -11.77 -8.96 -7.34
C LYS A 81 -12.74 -8.13 -8.17
N ASP A 82 -12.38 -6.88 -8.48
CA ASP A 82 -13.26 -5.97 -9.22
C ASP A 82 -13.50 -6.42 -10.66
N ASP A 83 -12.46 -6.93 -11.33
CA ASP A 83 -12.56 -7.54 -12.67
C ASP A 83 -13.38 -8.84 -12.67
N LEU A 84 -13.50 -9.50 -11.51
CA LEU A 84 -14.18 -10.78 -11.34
C LEU A 84 -15.63 -10.65 -10.84
N ASN A 85 -16.11 -9.46 -10.50
CA ASN A 85 -17.43 -9.24 -9.91
C ASN A 85 -18.63 -9.80 -10.71
N THR A 86 -18.48 -9.98 -12.03
CA THR A 86 -19.52 -10.52 -12.93
C THR A 86 -19.16 -11.88 -13.53
N VAL A 87 -18.06 -12.47 -13.07
CA VAL A 87 -17.48 -13.69 -13.63
C VAL A 87 -17.91 -14.87 -12.77
N GLU A 88 -18.59 -15.85 -13.36
CA GLU A 88 -18.96 -17.08 -12.66
C GLU A 88 -17.87 -18.16 -12.79
N ASN A 89 -17.06 -18.15 -13.85
CA ASN A 89 -16.09 -19.20 -14.13
C ASN A 89 -14.70 -18.67 -14.45
N VAL A 90 -13.75 -18.96 -13.57
CA VAL A 90 -12.34 -18.57 -13.68
C VAL A 90 -11.48 -19.80 -13.92
N LYS A 91 -10.57 -19.72 -14.89
CA LYS A 91 -9.53 -20.72 -15.13
C LYS A 91 -8.16 -20.17 -14.72
N ILE A 92 -7.50 -20.88 -13.83
CA ILE A 92 -6.12 -20.65 -13.42
C ILE A 92 -5.18 -21.46 -14.30
N LEU A 93 -4.16 -20.80 -14.85
CA LEU A 93 -3.03 -21.43 -15.50
C LEU A 93 -1.80 -21.27 -14.61
N THR A 94 -1.17 -22.39 -14.26
CA THR A 94 0.05 -22.47 -13.44
C THR A 94 0.89 -23.63 -13.95
N ASP A 95 2.21 -23.57 -13.77
CA ASP A 95 3.12 -24.66 -14.08
C ASP A 95 3.31 -25.64 -12.89
N ASN A 96 2.66 -25.38 -11.75
CA ASN A 96 2.72 -26.25 -10.60
C ASN A 96 1.55 -27.27 -10.59
N THR A 97 1.87 -28.54 -10.84
CA THR A 97 0.88 -29.63 -10.84
C THR A 97 0.23 -29.88 -9.48
N THR A 98 0.92 -29.56 -8.37
CA THR A 98 0.36 -29.69 -7.02
C THR A 98 -0.74 -28.65 -6.82
N ALA A 99 -0.49 -27.40 -7.20
CA ALA A 99 -1.49 -26.33 -7.14
C ALA A 99 -2.72 -26.69 -7.97
N VAL A 100 -2.53 -27.21 -9.19
CA VAL A 100 -3.62 -27.70 -10.05
C VAL A 100 -4.45 -28.77 -9.36
N SER A 101 -3.80 -29.78 -8.77
CA SER A 101 -4.47 -30.88 -8.08
C SER A 101 -5.29 -30.38 -6.88
N TYR A 102 -4.70 -29.53 -6.04
CA TYR A 102 -5.34 -28.97 -4.86
C TYR A 102 -6.54 -28.08 -5.21
N ILE A 103 -6.43 -27.24 -6.26
CA ILE A 103 -7.54 -26.39 -6.70
C ILE A 103 -8.69 -27.26 -7.21
N ASN A 104 -8.42 -28.15 -8.17
CA ASN A 104 -9.46 -28.95 -8.82
C ASN A 104 -10.12 -29.97 -7.86
N SER A 105 -9.39 -30.43 -6.85
CA SER A 105 -9.89 -31.36 -5.83
C SER A 105 -10.46 -30.66 -4.59
N MET A 106 -10.47 -29.32 -4.56
CA MET A 106 -10.93 -28.50 -3.44
C MET A 106 -10.19 -28.76 -2.12
N GLY A 107 -8.90 -29.07 -2.22
CA GLY A 107 -8.06 -29.45 -1.10
C GLY A 107 -7.26 -30.72 -1.39
N GLY A 108 -6.61 -31.22 -0.34
CA GLY A 108 -5.80 -32.43 -0.42
C GLY A 108 -5.32 -32.88 0.95
N ILE A 109 -5.02 -34.18 1.06
CA ILE A 109 -4.63 -34.81 2.34
C ILE A 109 -3.12 -34.83 2.58
N LYS A 110 -2.31 -34.50 1.57
CA LYS A 110 -0.85 -34.72 1.61
C LYS A 110 -0.08 -33.65 2.40
N SER A 111 -0.58 -32.42 2.40
CA SER A 111 -0.04 -31.29 3.14
C SER A 111 -1.19 -30.49 3.73
N ILE A 112 -1.14 -30.33 5.05
CA ILE A 112 -2.12 -29.58 5.85
C ILE A 112 -2.04 -28.09 5.49
N GLU A 113 -0.83 -27.57 5.28
CA GLU A 113 -0.56 -26.18 4.92
C GLU A 113 -1.15 -25.83 3.56
N CYS A 114 -0.88 -26.66 2.54
CA CYS A 114 -1.48 -26.51 1.22
C CYS A 114 -3.01 -26.59 1.29
N ASN A 115 -3.54 -27.54 2.09
CA ASN A 115 -4.99 -27.70 2.26
C ASN A 115 -5.63 -26.47 2.91
N ARG A 116 -4.94 -25.85 3.88
CA ARG A 116 -5.40 -24.62 4.54
C ARG A 116 -5.50 -23.46 3.56
N ILE A 117 -4.56 -23.33 2.62
CA ILE A 117 -4.60 -22.30 1.58
C ILE A 117 -5.67 -22.61 0.54
N ALA A 118 -5.78 -23.87 0.08
CA ALA A 118 -6.84 -24.29 -0.84
C ALA A 118 -8.24 -24.01 -0.25
N ARG A 119 -8.43 -24.25 1.05
CA ARG A 119 -9.65 -23.89 1.77
C ARG A 119 -9.92 -22.39 1.73
N LYS A 120 -8.91 -21.53 1.97
CA LYS A 120 -9.07 -20.06 1.86
C LYS A 120 -9.51 -19.64 0.46
N ILE A 121 -8.89 -20.22 -0.58
CA ILE A 121 -9.26 -19.97 -1.98
C ILE A 121 -10.74 -20.29 -2.20
N TRP A 122 -11.19 -21.49 -1.79
CA TRP A 122 -12.57 -21.92 -2.04
C TRP A 122 -13.59 -21.16 -1.21
N ILE A 123 -13.29 -20.81 0.05
CA ILE A 123 -14.17 -19.94 0.85
C ILE A 123 -14.36 -18.60 0.14
N TRP A 124 -13.27 -17.97 -0.30
CA TRP A 124 -13.34 -16.71 -1.03
C TRP A 124 -14.14 -16.84 -2.33
N CYS A 125 -13.92 -17.92 -3.09
CA CYS A 125 -14.68 -18.20 -4.31
C CYS A 125 -16.19 -18.37 -4.02
N ILE A 126 -16.56 -19.04 -2.93
CA ILE A 126 -17.96 -19.21 -2.52
C ILE A 126 -18.61 -17.86 -2.22
N GLU A 127 -17.92 -16.99 -1.47
CA GLU A 127 -18.40 -15.64 -1.12
C GLU A 127 -18.62 -14.76 -2.36
N HIS A 128 -17.81 -14.96 -3.41
CA HIS A 128 -17.87 -14.18 -4.65
C HIS A 128 -18.62 -14.91 -5.78
N GLN A 129 -19.26 -16.06 -5.49
CA GLN A 129 -19.99 -16.88 -6.46
C GLN A 129 -19.16 -17.32 -7.68
N ILE A 130 -17.85 -17.47 -7.49
CA ILE A 130 -16.90 -17.88 -8.53
C ILE A 130 -16.68 -19.39 -8.45
N TRP A 131 -16.68 -20.03 -9.61
CA TRP A 131 -16.18 -21.38 -9.80
C TRP A 131 -14.77 -21.36 -10.38
N LEU A 132 -13.87 -22.04 -9.68
CA LEU A 132 -12.46 -22.10 -10.04
C LEU A 132 -12.12 -23.43 -10.71
N THR A 133 -11.35 -23.37 -11.79
CA THR A 133 -10.68 -24.53 -12.39
C THR A 133 -9.21 -24.22 -12.59
N ALA A 134 -8.33 -25.22 -12.51
CA ALA A 134 -6.91 -25.06 -12.76
C ALA A 134 -6.44 -25.98 -13.88
N THR A 135 -5.50 -25.52 -14.70
CA THR A 135 -4.86 -26.31 -15.76
C THR A 135 -3.36 -26.07 -15.74
N HIS A 136 -2.61 -27.16 -15.83
CA HIS A 136 -1.16 -27.08 -15.92
C HIS A 136 -0.73 -26.52 -17.29
N ILE A 137 0.20 -25.58 -17.28
CA ILE A 137 0.90 -25.11 -18.48
C ILE A 137 2.41 -25.29 -18.33
N PRO A 138 3.16 -25.59 -19.41
CA PRO A 138 4.62 -25.59 -19.33
C PRO A 138 5.17 -24.24 -18.88
N GLY A 139 6.14 -24.21 -17.96
CA GLY A 139 6.73 -22.95 -17.45
C GLY A 139 7.25 -22.00 -18.54
N LYS A 140 7.73 -22.52 -19.67
CA LYS A 140 8.11 -21.71 -20.85
C LYS A 140 6.97 -20.86 -21.44
N LEU A 141 5.73 -21.18 -21.13
CA LEU A 141 4.53 -20.43 -21.52
C LEU A 141 4.01 -19.51 -20.40
N ASN A 142 4.53 -19.63 -19.17
CA ASN A 142 4.12 -18.86 -18.00
C ASN A 142 5.00 -17.61 -17.75
N THR A 143 5.74 -17.17 -18.76
CA THR A 143 6.82 -16.16 -18.63
C THR A 143 6.36 -14.82 -18.08
N LYS A 144 5.12 -14.40 -18.34
CA LYS A 144 4.61 -13.11 -17.87
C LYS A 144 4.37 -13.12 -16.35
N ALA A 145 3.73 -14.17 -15.82
CA ALA A 145 3.48 -14.31 -14.39
C ALA A 145 4.80 -14.56 -13.65
N ASP A 146 5.67 -15.40 -14.22
CA ASP A 146 7.03 -15.67 -13.75
C ASP A 146 7.88 -14.40 -13.59
N TYR A 147 7.82 -13.49 -14.57
CA TYR A 147 8.50 -12.20 -14.47
C TYR A 147 7.94 -11.34 -13.31
N GLN A 148 6.62 -11.30 -13.14
CA GLN A 148 6.00 -10.54 -12.04
C GLN A 148 6.31 -11.13 -10.66
N SER A 149 6.55 -12.45 -10.56
CA SER A 149 6.92 -13.11 -9.30
C SER A 149 8.37 -12.86 -8.88
N ARG A 150 9.19 -12.20 -9.71
CA ARG A 150 10.65 -12.03 -9.48
C ARG A 150 11.16 -10.60 -9.64
N ASN A 151 10.50 -9.76 -10.42
CA ASN A 151 10.98 -8.42 -10.74
C ASN A 151 10.21 -7.33 -9.97
N PHE A 152 10.86 -6.75 -8.96
CA PHE A 152 10.27 -5.75 -8.06
C PHE A 152 11.04 -4.44 -8.04
N ASN A 153 10.34 -3.34 -7.80
CA ASN A 153 10.95 -2.04 -7.56
C ASN A 153 10.97 -1.72 -6.05
N ASP A 154 12.06 -2.08 -5.37
CA ASP A 154 12.18 -1.84 -3.91
C ASP A 154 12.25 -0.33 -3.55
N GLN A 155 12.44 0.57 -4.52
CA GLN A 155 12.54 2.01 -4.24
C GLN A 155 11.21 2.65 -3.81
N ILE A 156 10.08 2.03 -4.14
CA ILE A 156 8.75 2.54 -3.78
C ILE A 156 8.18 1.90 -2.51
N GLU A 157 8.87 0.91 -1.93
CA GLU A 157 8.39 0.13 -0.79
C GLU A 157 8.92 0.63 0.56
N TRP A 158 9.77 1.66 0.57
CA TRP A 158 10.29 2.25 1.80
C TRP A 158 9.16 2.86 2.63
N GLN A 159 9.00 2.37 3.86
CA GLN A 159 8.09 2.95 4.85
C GLN A 159 8.85 3.78 5.88
N LEU A 160 8.18 4.80 6.41
CA LEU A 160 8.62 5.46 7.64
C LEU A 160 8.68 4.42 8.77
N ASN A 161 9.72 4.46 9.59
CA ASN A 161 9.80 3.56 10.74
C ASN A 161 8.56 3.66 11.63
N LYS A 162 8.01 2.51 12.03
CA LYS A 162 6.75 2.41 12.80
C LYS A 162 6.75 3.27 14.07
N ASN A 163 7.86 3.29 14.82
CA ASN A 163 7.97 4.11 16.04
C ASN A 163 7.88 5.61 15.72
N ASN A 164 8.43 6.06 14.60
CA ASN A 164 8.30 7.45 14.17
C ASN A 164 6.86 7.75 13.73
N PHE A 165 6.22 6.84 13.00
CA PHE A 165 4.82 6.99 12.60
C PHE A 165 3.89 7.06 13.82
N GLU A 166 4.09 6.19 14.82
CA GLU A 166 3.34 6.20 16.08
C GLU A 166 3.53 7.51 16.85
N LYS A 167 4.76 8.02 16.97
CA LYS A 167 5.02 9.33 17.57
C LYS A 167 4.27 10.45 16.87
N VAL A 168 4.22 10.43 15.54
CA VAL A 168 3.45 11.41 14.78
C VAL A 168 1.95 11.27 15.05
N CYS A 169 1.43 10.04 15.10
CA CYS A 169 0.03 9.78 15.44
C CYS A 169 -0.34 10.23 16.86
N LEU A 170 0.59 10.15 17.82
CA LEU A 170 0.38 10.70 19.17
C LEU A 170 0.24 12.22 19.18
N LEU A 171 0.85 12.93 18.22
CA LEU A 171 0.75 14.39 18.11
C LEU A 171 -0.54 14.85 17.44
N TRP A 172 -0.98 14.13 16.39
CA TRP A 172 -2.03 14.60 15.49
C TRP A 172 -3.13 13.58 15.20
N ASN A 173 -3.30 12.60 16.08
CA ASN A 173 -4.18 11.45 15.92
C ASN A 173 -3.81 10.55 14.73
N LYS A 174 -4.40 9.35 14.72
CA LYS A 174 -4.20 8.37 13.67
C LYS A 174 -5.05 8.72 12.43
N PRO A 175 -4.47 8.76 11.22
CA PRO A 175 -5.24 8.97 10.00
C PRO A 175 -6.14 7.77 9.66
N GLU A 176 -7.14 8.00 8.83
CA GLU A 176 -8.14 7.02 8.42
C GLU A 176 -7.57 6.03 7.38
N ILE A 177 -6.80 6.55 6.43
CA ILE A 177 -6.29 5.80 5.27
C ILE A 177 -4.81 6.11 5.00
N ASP A 178 -4.04 5.11 4.58
CA ASP A 178 -2.71 5.26 4.00
C ASP A 178 -2.80 5.32 2.47
N LEU A 179 -2.55 6.48 1.87
CA LEU A 179 -2.77 6.69 0.44
C LEU A 179 -1.69 6.08 -0.46
N PHE A 180 -0.53 5.68 0.05
CA PHE A 180 0.58 5.24 -0.81
C PHE A 180 1.31 4.04 -0.19
N ALA A 181 0.61 2.90 -0.12
CA ALA A 181 1.13 1.70 0.53
C ALA A 181 0.74 0.40 -0.17
N SER A 182 1.53 -0.64 0.07
CA SER A 182 1.23 -2.05 -0.23
C SER A 182 0.85 -2.79 1.05
N HIS A 183 0.33 -4.02 0.94
CA HIS A 183 0.10 -4.87 2.11
C HIS A 183 1.37 -5.10 2.96
N LEU A 184 2.55 -4.93 2.37
CA LEU A 184 3.83 -5.11 3.06
C LEU A 184 4.20 -3.91 3.94
N ASN A 185 3.90 -2.69 3.49
CA ASN A 185 4.45 -1.47 4.07
C ASN A 185 3.40 -0.49 4.61
N THR A 186 2.11 -0.86 4.54
CA THR A 186 1.03 -0.05 5.08
C THR A 186 1.19 0.24 6.57
N GLN A 187 0.91 1.47 6.94
CA GLN A 187 0.85 1.91 8.33
C GLN A 187 -0.57 1.85 8.91
N LEU A 188 -1.58 1.64 8.05
CA LEU A 188 -3.00 1.71 8.40
C LEU A 188 -3.77 0.52 7.83
N PRO A 189 -4.85 0.07 8.49
CA PRO A 189 -5.66 -1.05 7.99
C PRO A 189 -6.34 -0.73 6.65
N ILE A 190 -6.79 0.50 6.47
CA ILE A 190 -7.33 1.00 5.20
C ILE A 190 -6.18 1.64 4.45
N PHE A 191 -5.89 1.16 3.24
CA PHE A 191 -4.82 1.68 2.43
C PHE A 191 -5.10 1.59 0.94
N CYS A 192 -4.42 2.44 0.18
CA CYS A 192 -4.47 2.50 -1.26
C CYS A 192 -3.12 2.11 -1.87
N SER A 193 -3.13 1.11 -2.74
CA SER A 193 -1.96 0.61 -3.44
C SER A 193 -1.83 1.20 -4.85
N TRP A 194 -0.62 1.23 -5.38
CA TRP A 194 -0.38 1.71 -6.75
C TRP A 194 -1.01 0.79 -7.81
N LYS A 195 -0.94 -0.52 -7.58
CA LYS A 195 -1.58 -1.56 -8.40
C LYS A 195 -2.46 -2.42 -7.52
N ALA A 196 -3.37 -3.16 -8.13
CA ALA A 196 -4.18 -4.13 -7.43
C ALA A 196 -3.31 -5.05 -6.55
N ASP A 197 -3.65 -5.06 -5.27
CA ASP A 197 -2.90 -5.71 -4.20
C ASP A 197 -3.90 -6.45 -3.31
N PRO A 198 -3.58 -7.67 -2.83
CA PRO A 198 -4.55 -8.59 -2.25
C PRO A 198 -5.27 -8.03 -1.03
N GLU A 199 -4.70 -7.07 -0.31
CA GLU A 199 -5.28 -6.52 0.91
C GLU A 199 -5.64 -5.03 0.81
N SER A 200 -5.42 -4.44 -0.36
CA SER A 200 -5.74 -3.05 -0.61
C SER A 200 -7.24 -2.78 -0.52
N SER A 201 -7.60 -1.64 0.07
CA SER A 201 -8.99 -1.15 0.07
C SER A 201 -9.31 -0.40 -1.22
N PHE A 202 -8.29 0.20 -1.85
CA PHE A 202 -8.41 0.97 -3.07
C PHE A 202 -7.16 0.80 -3.93
N VAL A 203 -7.30 1.03 -5.24
CA VAL A 203 -6.19 1.00 -6.20
C VAL A 203 -6.04 2.37 -6.87
N ASP A 204 -4.80 2.81 -7.01
CA ASP A 204 -4.38 4.12 -7.51
C ASP A 204 -5.03 5.29 -6.75
N ALA A 205 -4.27 5.83 -5.79
CA ALA A 205 -4.72 6.93 -4.95
C ALA A 205 -5.18 8.16 -5.73
N PHE A 206 -4.68 8.39 -6.95
CA PHE A 206 -5.08 9.55 -7.73
C PHE A 206 -6.47 9.42 -8.37
N THR A 207 -7.08 8.24 -8.34
CA THR A 207 -8.47 8.01 -8.77
C THR A 207 -9.49 8.37 -7.70
N LEU A 208 -9.08 8.35 -6.42
CA LEU A 208 -9.92 8.67 -5.28
C LEU A 208 -10.15 10.17 -5.14
N ASP A 209 -11.27 10.55 -4.52
CA ASP A 209 -11.44 11.88 -3.95
C ASP A 209 -10.95 11.88 -2.50
N TRP A 210 -9.83 12.54 -2.24
CA TRP A 210 -9.20 12.57 -0.92
C TRP A 210 -10.00 13.39 0.10
N GLY A 211 -10.92 14.24 -0.35
CA GLY A 211 -11.80 15.02 0.51
C GLY A 211 -12.88 14.18 1.19
N ASN A 212 -13.15 12.97 0.70
CA ASN A 212 -14.11 12.05 1.31
C ASN A 212 -13.59 11.43 2.62
N PHE A 213 -12.28 11.44 2.84
CA PHE A 213 -11.67 11.00 4.08
C PHE A 213 -11.51 12.18 5.02
N SER A 214 -11.82 11.97 6.30
CA SER A 214 -11.69 13.07 7.28
C SER A 214 -10.23 13.51 7.44
N TYR A 215 -9.31 12.55 7.31
CA TYR A 215 -7.89 12.76 7.51
C TYR A 215 -7.07 11.58 6.94
N SER A 216 -6.16 11.86 6.00
CA SER A 216 -5.37 10.82 5.32
C SER A 216 -3.87 10.88 5.65
N TYR A 217 -3.20 9.74 5.67
CA TYR A 217 -1.74 9.65 5.69
C TYR A 217 -1.20 9.56 4.26
N MET A 218 -0.07 10.22 4.00
CA MET A 218 0.69 10.00 2.77
C MET A 218 2.20 10.04 3.00
N PHE A 219 2.87 9.03 2.48
CA PHE A 219 4.31 9.02 2.26
C PHE A 219 4.60 8.61 0.81
N PRO A 220 4.34 9.52 -0.16
CA PRO A 220 4.39 9.16 -1.57
C PRO A 220 5.83 8.99 -2.08
N PRO A 221 6.03 8.26 -3.19
CA PRO A 221 7.28 8.32 -3.94
C PRO A 221 7.68 9.78 -4.21
N PHE A 222 8.95 10.12 -4.01
CA PHE A 222 9.37 11.53 -3.98
C PHE A 222 9.11 12.27 -5.30
N SER A 223 9.14 11.58 -6.42
CA SER A 223 8.80 12.12 -7.75
C SER A 223 7.32 12.50 -7.88
N MET A 224 6.44 11.95 -7.04
CA MET A 224 5.00 12.18 -7.07
C MET A 224 4.53 13.28 -6.12
N ILE A 225 5.39 13.82 -5.24
CA ILE A 225 5.02 14.83 -4.24
C ILE A 225 4.34 16.03 -4.90
N GLY A 226 4.88 16.55 -6.01
CA GLY A 226 4.28 17.68 -6.71
C GLY A 226 2.86 17.41 -7.22
N ARG A 227 2.57 16.17 -7.64
CA ARG A 227 1.22 15.75 -8.04
C ARG A 227 0.31 15.61 -6.82
N CYS A 228 0.83 15.08 -5.70
CA CYS A 228 0.08 14.96 -4.44
C CYS A 228 -0.34 16.34 -3.91
N VAL A 229 0.56 17.32 -3.92
CA VAL A 229 0.26 18.69 -3.49
C VAL A 229 -0.89 19.30 -4.31
N LYS A 230 -0.89 19.13 -5.63
CA LYS A 230 -2.01 19.57 -6.48
C LYS A 230 -3.31 18.86 -6.13
N LYS A 231 -3.25 17.56 -5.82
CA LYS A 231 -4.41 16.76 -5.45
C LYS A 231 -5.01 17.18 -4.10
N ILE A 232 -4.18 17.47 -3.09
CA ILE A 232 -4.62 18.03 -1.80
C ILE A 232 -5.46 19.30 -2.01
N ILE A 233 -4.98 20.22 -2.86
CA ILE A 233 -5.67 21.47 -3.17
C ILE A 233 -7.00 21.19 -3.90
N LYS A 234 -6.95 20.35 -4.93
CA LYS A 234 -8.12 20.02 -5.76
C LYS A 234 -9.25 19.41 -4.94
N ASP A 235 -8.92 18.45 -4.10
CA ASP A 235 -9.89 17.68 -3.32
C ASP A 235 -10.23 18.31 -1.96
N LYS A 236 -9.63 19.47 -1.64
CA LYS A 236 -9.76 20.13 -0.34
C LYS A 236 -9.42 19.22 0.85
N ALA A 237 -8.52 18.26 0.65
CA ALA A 237 -8.22 17.20 1.60
C ALA A 237 -7.36 17.66 2.77
N ASP A 238 -7.56 17.03 3.93
CA ASP A 238 -6.72 17.17 5.12
C ASP A 238 -5.76 15.97 5.22
N VAL A 239 -4.46 16.22 5.29
CA VAL A 239 -3.46 15.15 5.19
C VAL A 239 -2.32 15.27 6.20
N LEU A 240 -1.83 14.11 6.62
CA LEU A 240 -0.56 13.91 7.29
C LEU A 240 0.47 13.58 6.23
N PHE A 241 1.25 14.58 5.84
CA PHE A 241 2.26 14.44 4.81
C PHE A 241 3.63 14.15 5.43
N VAL A 242 4.28 13.08 4.96
CA VAL A 242 5.70 12.83 5.19
C VAL A 242 6.43 13.00 3.86
N GLY A 243 7.54 13.75 3.88
CA GLY A 243 8.36 13.92 2.68
C GLY A 243 9.76 14.47 3.00
N PRO A 244 10.67 14.49 2.03
CA PRO A 244 12.01 14.99 2.24
C PRO A 244 12.00 16.50 2.56
N LEU A 245 12.84 16.93 3.50
CA LEU A 245 13.06 18.34 3.77
C LEU A 245 14.01 18.91 2.70
N TRP A 246 13.47 19.20 1.51
CA TRP A 246 14.20 19.74 0.36
C TRP A 246 13.66 21.11 -0.09
N PRO A 247 14.15 22.20 0.51
CA PRO A 247 13.64 23.56 0.29
C PRO A 247 13.78 24.09 -1.14
N THR A 248 14.69 23.51 -1.92
CA THR A 248 14.96 23.90 -3.31
C THR A 248 13.98 23.27 -4.32
N GLN A 249 13.10 22.37 -3.88
CA GLN A 249 12.16 21.70 -4.76
C GLN A 249 10.94 22.58 -5.08
N PRO A 250 10.42 22.58 -6.32
CA PRO A 250 9.30 23.45 -6.71
C PRO A 250 8.04 23.27 -5.86
N TRP A 251 7.79 22.06 -5.38
CA TRP A 251 6.62 21.73 -4.56
C TRP A 251 6.76 22.21 -3.10
N PHE A 252 7.97 22.52 -2.62
CA PHE A 252 8.21 22.85 -1.21
C PHE A 252 7.43 24.10 -0.77
N VAL A 253 7.45 25.15 -1.58
CA VAL A 253 6.73 26.40 -1.31
C VAL A 253 5.23 26.16 -1.20
N GLN A 254 4.69 25.26 -2.04
CA GLN A 254 3.28 24.92 -2.00
C GLN A 254 2.94 24.12 -0.74
N VAL A 255 3.80 23.20 -0.31
CA VAL A 255 3.63 22.53 0.99
C VAL A 255 3.58 23.55 2.14
N MET A 256 4.48 24.53 2.17
CA MET A 256 4.48 25.57 3.20
C MET A 256 3.18 26.38 3.22
N LYS A 257 2.59 26.66 2.04
CA LYS A 257 1.31 27.37 1.93
C LYS A 257 0.12 26.59 2.49
N LEU A 258 0.17 25.27 2.40
CA LEU A 258 -0.91 24.38 2.84
C LEU A 258 -0.83 23.97 4.31
N LEU A 259 0.19 24.44 5.05
CA LEU A 259 0.34 24.09 6.46
C LEU A 259 -0.84 24.59 7.30
N ILE A 260 -1.29 23.73 8.22
CA ILE A 260 -2.26 24.08 9.26
C ILE A 260 -1.66 23.96 10.68
N ASN A 261 -0.44 23.43 10.79
CA ASN A 261 0.36 23.37 12.01
C ASN A 261 1.85 23.55 11.68
N ASN A 262 2.66 23.86 12.71
CA ASN A 262 4.11 23.86 12.55
C ASN A 262 4.62 22.44 12.21
N PRO A 263 5.48 22.31 11.20
CA PRO A 263 6.01 21.02 10.78
C PRO A 263 7.00 20.45 11.81
N TYR A 264 7.08 19.12 11.86
CA TYR A 264 8.14 18.41 12.58
C TYR A 264 9.22 17.91 11.61
N VAL A 265 10.44 17.76 12.11
CA VAL A 265 11.60 17.26 11.36
C VAL A 265 12.14 16.02 12.04
N ILE A 266 12.23 14.95 11.27
CA ILE A 266 12.90 13.71 11.65
C ILE A 266 14.26 13.72 10.97
N LYS A 267 15.32 13.77 11.78
CA LYS A 267 16.69 13.84 11.27
C LYS A 267 17.12 12.52 10.66
N ALA A 268 18.01 12.65 9.67
CA ALA A 268 18.68 11.54 9.01
C ALA A 268 19.25 10.54 10.03
N ASN A 269 18.85 9.28 9.88
CA ASN A 269 19.33 8.18 10.70
C ASN A 269 19.14 6.85 9.96
N LYS A 270 19.87 5.82 10.39
CA LYS A 270 19.87 4.49 9.74
C LYS A 270 18.50 3.81 9.71
N LYS A 271 17.68 4.08 10.73
CA LYS A 271 16.35 3.49 10.94
C LYS A 271 15.24 4.46 10.55
N LEU A 272 15.53 5.49 9.74
CA LEU A 272 14.52 6.50 9.39
C LEU A 272 13.45 5.89 8.51
N LEU A 273 13.91 5.19 7.47
CA LEU A 273 13.10 4.42 6.55
C LEU A 273 13.52 2.95 6.64
N THR A 274 12.56 2.06 6.51
CA THR A 274 12.77 0.61 6.59
C THR A 274 12.05 -0.10 5.45
N LEU A 275 12.62 -1.20 4.94
CA LEU A 275 11.89 -2.13 4.10
C LEU A 275 11.32 -3.26 4.98
N PRO A 276 10.01 -3.57 4.89
CA PRO A 276 9.40 -4.61 5.73
C PRO A 276 10.01 -6.01 5.55
N TYR A 277 10.49 -6.31 4.35
CA TYR A 277 10.93 -7.64 3.92
C TYR A 277 12.46 -7.78 3.80
N LYS A 278 13.23 -6.71 4.08
CA LYS A 278 14.70 -6.69 4.00
C LYS A 278 15.28 -5.77 5.06
N ASP A 279 16.28 -6.26 5.78
CA ASP A 279 17.08 -5.43 6.69
C ASP A 279 18.22 -4.75 5.91
N ILE A 280 17.86 -3.71 5.14
CA ILE A 280 18.82 -2.85 4.45
C ILE A 280 18.60 -1.40 4.83
N VAL A 281 19.69 -0.65 4.80
CA VAL A 281 19.69 0.77 5.12
C VAL A 281 19.37 1.59 3.88
N HIS A 282 18.54 2.62 4.02
CA HIS A 282 18.17 3.48 2.90
C HIS A 282 19.41 4.18 2.30
N PRO A 283 19.56 4.25 0.96
CA PRO A 283 20.75 4.85 0.33
C PRO A 283 21.07 6.29 0.77
N LEU A 284 20.04 7.04 1.15
CA LEU A 284 20.14 8.42 1.66
C LEU A 284 20.17 8.54 3.19
N GLU A 285 20.43 7.46 3.95
CA GLU A 285 20.34 7.45 5.42
C GLU A 285 21.10 8.57 6.16
N LYS A 286 22.21 9.05 5.59
CA LYS A 286 23.07 10.09 6.18
C LYS A 286 22.59 11.51 5.91
N THR A 287 21.83 11.71 4.82
CA THR A 287 21.50 13.05 4.30
C THR A 287 20.00 13.32 4.27
N LEU A 288 19.18 12.28 4.29
CA LEU A 288 17.73 12.38 4.21
C LEU A 288 17.15 12.82 5.55
N ASN A 289 16.81 14.10 5.65
CA ASN A 289 15.90 14.57 6.69
C ASN A 289 14.49 14.53 6.13
N LEU A 290 13.54 14.03 6.92
CA LEU A 290 12.13 14.08 6.58
C LEU A 290 11.45 15.20 7.35
N MET A 291 10.47 15.84 6.71
CA MET A 291 9.50 16.70 7.38
C MET A 291 8.16 16.00 7.46
N VAL A 292 7.46 16.23 8.55
CA VAL A 292 6.11 15.76 8.82
C VAL A 292 5.22 16.98 8.95
N CYS A 293 4.19 17.06 8.13
CA CYS A 293 3.35 18.24 7.98
C CYS A 293 1.88 17.88 8.11
N ARG A 294 1.12 18.69 8.84
CA ARG A 294 -0.34 18.76 8.66
C ARG A 294 -0.64 19.74 7.55
N LEU A 295 -1.21 19.23 6.47
CA LEU A 295 -1.60 20.01 5.31
C LEU A 295 -3.12 19.98 5.14
N SER A 296 -3.67 21.06 4.61
CA SER A 296 -5.07 21.11 4.17
C SER A 296 -5.18 21.84 2.85
N GLY A 297 -6.02 21.33 1.94
CA GLY A 297 -6.45 22.05 0.75
C GLY A 297 -7.55 23.09 1.04
N THR A 298 -8.08 23.11 2.27
CA THR A 298 -9.14 24.02 2.70
C THR A 298 -8.58 25.38 3.13
N ASP A 299 -8.92 26.42 2.39
CA ASP A 299 -8.27 27.74 2.46
C ASP A 299 -8.37 28.36 3.87
N TYR A 300 -9.56 28.33 4.51
CA TYR A 300 -9.74 28.96 5.82
C TYR A 300 -8.84 28.36 6.91
N LYS A 301 -8.56 27.04 6.87
CA LYS A 301 -7.68 26.39 7.85
C LYS A 301 -6.24 26.88 7.70
N THR A 302 -5.79 27.01 6.45
CA THR A 302 -4.45 27.51 6.14
C THR A 302 -4.29 28.99 6.50
N GLU A 303 -5.32 29.80 6.25
CA GLU A 303 -5.32 31.21 6.64
C GLU A 303 -5.30 31.38 8.15
N GLU A 304 -6.09 30.59 8.88
CA GLU A 304 -6.12 30.60 10.34
C GLU A 304 -4.73 30.30 10.93
N PHE A 305 -4.06 29.27 10.40
CA PHE A 305 -2.69 28.96 10.82
C PHE A 305 -1.73 30.11 10.49
N GLN A 306 -1.78 30.65 9.26
CA GLN A 306 -0.93 31.77 8.87
C GLN A 306 -1.14 33.00 9.75
N ARG A 307 -2.37 33.30 10.22
CA ARG A 307 -2.64 34.41 11.15
C ARG A 307 -1.97 34.22 12.51
N LYS A 308 -1.79 32.98 12.96
CA LYS A 308 -1.12 32.65 14.24
C LYS A 308 0.41 32.71 14.17
N LEU A 309 1.00 32.77 12.98
CA LEU A 309 2.46 32.79 12.82
C LEU A 309 3.05 34.15 13.18
N PRO A 310 4.21 34.18 13.86
CA PRO A 310 4.90 35.42 14.17
C PRO A 310 5.40 36.10 12.89
N LEU A 311 5.31 37.44 12.85
CA LEU A 311 5.98 38.24 11.83
C LEU A 311 7.49 38.07 11.96
N LEU A 312 8.18 38.07 10.82
CA LEU A 312 9.64 38.12 10.79
C LEU A 312 10.08 39.53 11.22
N SER A 313 10.45 39.70 12.49
CA SER A 313 11.01 40.97 12.98
C SER A 313 12.51 41.04 12.68
N TRP A 314 12.92 42.08 11.96
CA TRP A 314 14.32 42.46 11.80
C TRP A 314 14.76 43.29 13.01
N HIS A 315 15.97 43.08 13.52
CA HIS A 315 16.58 44.06 14.41
C HIS A 315 17.03 45.26 13.58
N HIS A 316 16.65 46.49 13.96
CA HIS A 316 17.10 47.72 13.30
C HIS A 316 18.64 47.78 13.31
N GLY A 317 19.26 47.62 12.13
CA GLY A 317 20.71 47.64 11.96
C GLY A 317 21.23 46.73 10.83
N ASP A 318 20.44 45.74 10.41
CA ASP A 318 20.84 44.85 9.31
C ASP A 318 20.38 45.39 7.94
N GLN A 319 21.29 45.32 6.95
CA GLN A 319 21.05 45.79 5.58
C GLN A 319 19.88 45.06 4.91
N GLU A 320 19.05 45.83 4.20
CA GLU A 320 17.93 45.37 3.40
C GLU A 320 18.35 44.25 2.42
N LEU A 321 17.64 43.11 2.46
CA LEU A 321 17.97 41.91 1.70
C LEU A 321 17.77 42.12 0.19
N LYS A 322 18.88 42.12 -0.57
CA LYS A 322 18.85 42.18 -2.04
C LYS A 322 18.46 40.87 -2.76
N ASN A 323 18.16 39.78 -2.04
CA ASN A 323 17.81 38.47 -2.64
C ASN A 323 16.77 37.71 -1.80
N ASN A 324 15.67 37.27 -2.44
CA ASN A 324 14.56 36.54 -1.80
C ASN A 324 14.88 35.11 -1.33
N ILE A 325 16.07 34.60 -1.64
CA ILE A 325 16.49 33.24 -1.27
C ILE A 325 17.97 33.28 -0.90
N LYS A 326 18.30 33.31 0.40
CA LYS A 326 19.59 32.84 0.90
C LYS A 326 19.40 31.65 1.83
N HIS A 327 20.30 30.71 1.63
CA HIS A 327 20.65 29.53 2.43
C HIS A 327 20.00 29.52 3.83
N ILE A 328 19.11 28.54 4.05
CA ILE A 328 18.67 28.14 5.40
C ILE A 328 19.94 27.97 6.25
N SER A 329 19.96 28.60 7.43
CA SER A 329 21.17 28.66 8.27
C SER A 329 21.74 27.26 8.52
N ARG A 330 23.04 27.17 8.85
CA ARG A 330 23.71 25.90 9.19
C ARG A 330 23.03 25.11 10.34
N ASN A 331 22.10 25.74 11.07
CA ASN A 331 21.32 25.15 12.16
C ASN A 331 19.81 24.98 11.82
N GLY A 332 19.47 25.07 10.53
CA GLY A 332 18.16 25.27 9.90
C GLY A 332 16.95 24.48 10.39
N LEU A 333 16.03 25.20 11.03
CA LEU A 333 14.71 24.73 11.48
C LEU A 333 13.63 25.82 11.31
N PHE A 334 13.73 26.69 10.29
CA PHE A 334 12.69 27.68 9.98
C PHE A 334 12.59 27.96 8.48
N SER A 335 11.39 28.32 8.03
CA SER A 335 11.09 28.83 6.68
C SER A 335 10.30 30.13 6.79
N VAL A 336 10.20 30.88 5.69
CA VAL A 336 9.47 32.15 5.65
C VAL A 336 8.45 32.10 4.52
N LEU A 337 7.21 32.45 4.84
CA LEU A 337 6.12 32.57 3.88
C LEU A 337 5.40 33.91 4.12
N ASN A 338 5.33 34.76 3.10
CA ASN A 338 4.66 36.07 3.16
C ASN A 338 5.11 36.93 4.37
N GLY A 339 6.42 36.95 4.65
CA GLY A 339 6.99 37.70 5.78
C GLY A 339 6.72 37.09 7.16
N LYS A 340 6.11 35.91 7.23
CA LYS A 340 5.84 35.18 8.48
C LYS A 340 6.80 34.01 8.64
N ARG A 341 7.27 33.81 9.87
CA ARG A 341 8.23 32.76 10.21
C ARG A 341 7.50 31.46 10.56
N ILE A 342 7.82 30.39 9.84
CA ILE A 342 7.37 29.02 10.12
C ILE A 342 8.50 28.29 10.84
N ASN A 343 8.24 27.76 12.04
CA ASN A 343 9.23 27.02 12.81
C ASN A 343 9.06 25.51 12.59
N PHE A 344 10.19 24.82 12.43
CA PHE A 344 10.25 23.37 12.33
C PHE A 344 10.71 22.83 13.68
N THR A 345 9.92 21.96 14.28
CA THR A 345 10.25 21.34 15.57
C THR A 345 10.94 19.99 15.31
N ARG A 346 11.89 19.58 16.13
CA ARG A 346 12.46 18.23 16.02
C ARG A 346 11.49 17.22 16.64
N LEU A 347 11.23 16.10 15.94
CA LEU A 347 10.42 14.98 16.45
C LEU A 347 11.21 14.11 17.44
#